data_AF-A0A5C1YAC7-F1
#
_entry.id   AF-A0A5C1YAC7-F1
#
_cell.length_a   1.000
_cell.length_b   1.000
_cell.length_c   1.000
_cell.angle_alpha   90.00
_cell.angle_beta   90.00
_cell.angle_gamma   90.00
#
_symmetry.space_group_name_H-M   'P 1'
#
loop_
_entity.id
_entity.type
_entity.pdbx_description
1 polymer ?
#
loop_
_entity_poly.entity_id
_entity_poly.type
_entity_poly.pdbx_seq_one_letter_code
_entity_poly.pdbx_strand_id
1 'polypeptide(L)'
;MPPTPSRTAWDFSALLEPISRTQLRDWRRESPELRAAIGPSPWIALWVVPVLAFPLVFLGIAVFAGILTDSPAGPAMVIAMCAFLLVVIGFWAAAVVRRTLGRAERVARLSRFAAANGLNFSARNTNPRYPGMIFGIGDARTATDHLMRLQGRFLDLGTFQYTTRSRKSRTTHRWGFLALQLDRKLPHMVLDARSNDLFGTSNLPLTFDRDQVLSLEGDFEEHFTLYCPPEYERDALYVFTPDLMALLIDEAGAFDVEIVDEWLFVYSTSPLPLHEPATMQRMLRIVDTVGAKTVDQTARYVDERIGDARVNLVAPQGERLKVSIPWARAVLGLVIVGGIALYLFLR
;
A
#
# COMPACT_ATOMS: atom_id res chain seq x y z
N MET A 1 9.85 -34.16 18.34
CA MET A 1 9.74 -33.59 16.99
C MET A 1 8.64 -32.54 17.03
N PRO A 2 8.94 -31.26 16.82
CA PRO A 2 7.87 -30.32 16.48
C PRO A 2 7.26 -30.77 15.14
N PRO A 3 5.94 -30.61 14.94
CA PRO A 3 5.33 -30.94 13.67
C PRO A 3 5.97 -30.08 12.58
N THR A 4 6.53 -30.72 11.54
CA THR A 4 6.85 -30.05 10.29
C THR A 4 5.59 -29.32 9.84
N PRO A 5 5.60 -28.00 9.61
CA PRO A 5 4.42 -27.33 9.09
C PRO A 5 4.11 -27.97 7.73
N SER A 6 2.98 -28.67 7.64
CA SER A 6 2.45 -29.09 6.35
C SER A 6 2.34 -27.82 5.53
N ARG A 7 3.07 -27.74 4.41
CA ARG A 7 2.99 -26.65 3.45
C ARG A 7 1.59 -26.74 2.82
N THR A 8 0.59 -26.21 3.52
CA THR A 8 -0.80 -26.24 3.07
C THR A 8 -0.83 -25.42 1.80
N ALA A 9 -1.00 -26.08 0.66
CA ALA A 9 -1.12 -25.40 -0.62
C ALA A 9 -2.28 -24.40 -0.52
N TRP A 10 -2.00 -23.14 -0.86
CA TRP A 10 -3.00 -22.08 -0.87
C TRP A 10 -4.11 -22.40 -1.87
N ASP A 11 -5.38 -22.26 -1.46
CA ASP A 11 -6.53 -22.43 -2.33
C ASP A 11 -6.83 -21.14 -3.11
N PHE A 12 -6.53 -21.15 -4.41
CA PHE A 12 -6.77 -20.03 -5.33
C PHE A 12 -8.13 -20.09 -6.05
N SER A 13 -8.96 -21.10 -5.80
CA SER A 13 -10.22 -21.32 -6.54
C SER A 13 -11.12 -20.09 -6.49
N ALA A 14 -11.20 -19.42 -5.35
CA ALA A 14 -11.96 -18.18 -5.17
C ALA A 14 -11.48 -17.00 -6.02
N LEU A 15 -10.20 -16.97 -6.44
CA LEU A 15 -9.64 -15.92 -7.30
C LEU A 15 -9.72 -16.29 -8.78
N LEU A 16 -9.64 -17.57 -9.12
CA LEU A 16 -9.61 -18.07 -10.50
C LEU A 16 -11.01 -18.29 -11.08
N GLU A 17 -11.94 -18.82 -10.29
CA GLU A 17 -13.26 -19.18 -10.79
C GLU A 17 -14.13 -17.93 -11.06
N PRO A 18 -14.93 -17.92 -12.14
CA PRO A 18 -15.92 -16.88 -12.36
C PRO A 18 -16.98 -16.87 -11.24
N ILE A 19 -17.26 -15.70 -10.67
CA ILE A 19 -18.37 -15.54 -9.72
C ILE A 19 -19.68 -15.37 -10.50
N SER A 20 -20.66 -16.23 -10.26
CA SER A 20 -21.97 -16.10 -10.88
C SER A 20 -22.75 -14.91 -10.30
N ARG A 21 -23.71 -14.37 -11.07
CA ARG A 21 -24.56 -13.26 -10.59
C ARG A 21 -25.38 -13.61 -9.36
N THR A 22 -25.76 -14.89 -9.20
CA THR A 22 -26.49 -15.38 -8.02
C THR A 22 -25.57 -15.40 -6.81
N GLN A 23 -24.39 -16.02 -6.92
CA GLN A 23 -23.37 -16.03 -5.86
C GLN A 23 -23.00 -14.62 -5.38
N LEU A 24 -22.83 -13.66 -6.29
CA LEU A 24 -22.52 -12.29 -5.91
C LEU A 24 -23.69 -11.59 -5.19
N ARG A 25 -24.94 -11.92 -5.54
CA ARG A 25 -26.12 -11.40 -4.85
C ARG A 25 -26.27 -11.98 -3.46
N ASP A 26 -26.02 -13.27 -3.31
CA ASP A 26 -26.11 -13.97 -2.02
C ASP A 26 -25.01 -13.48 -1.08
N TRP A 27 -23.77 -13.38 -1.56
CA TRP A 27 -22.66 -12.75 -0.83
C TRP A 27 -23.00 -11.33 -0.35
N ARG A 28 -23.63 -10.50 -1.20
CA ARG A 28 -24.06 -9.14 -0.83
C ARG A 28 -25.12 -9.12 0.28
N ARG A 29 -25.94 -10.17 0.40
CA ARG A 29 -26.94 -10.30 1.46
C ARG A 29 -26.30 -10.76 2.77
N GLU A 30 -25.35 -11.68 2.68
CA GLU A 30 -24.66 -12.28 3.83
C GLU A 30 -23.60 -11.38 4.44
N SER A 31 -23.03 -10.43 3.67
CA SER A 31 -21.93 -9.56 4.11
C SER A 31 -22.31 -8.06 4.13
N PRO A 32 -23.28 -7.62 4.97
CA PRO A 32 -23.75 -6.24 4.99
C PRO A 32 -22.68 -5.23 5.41
N GLU A 33 -21.76 -5.61 6.31
CA GLU A 33 -20.66 -4.76 6.78
C GLU A 33 -19.63 -4.49 5.67
N LEU A 34 -19.20 -5.54 4.97
CA LEU A 34 -18.31 -5.41 3.81
C LEU A 34 -18.98 -4.60 2.69
N ARG A 35 -20.29 -4.79 2.49
CA ARG A 35 -21.09 -3.99 1.54
C ARG A 35 -21.09 -2.50 1.90
N ALA A 36 -21.24 -2.16 3.17
CA ALA A 36 -21.20 -0.77 3.63
C ALA A 36 -19.81 -0.15 3.40
N ALA A 37 -18.73 -0.90 3.68
CA ALA A 37 -17.35 -0.46 3.48
C ALA A 37 -16.98 -0.19 2.01
N ILE A 38 -17.69 -0.81 1.06
CA ILE A 38 -17.47 -0.67 -0.39
C ILE A 38 -18.51 0.21 -1.10
N GLY A 39 -19.34 0.93 -0.33
CA GLY A 39 -20.42 1.79 -0.83
C GLY A 39 -19.98 2.80 -1.90
N PRO A 40 -20.96 3.43 -2.60
CA PRO A 40 -20.66 4.36 -3.68
C PRO A 40 -19.69 5.44 -3.19
N SER A 41 -18.59 5.60 -3.93
CA SER A 41 -17.60 6.63 -3.65
C SER A 41 -18.30 7.99 -3.58
N PRO A 42 -18.01 8.86 -2.59
CA PRO A 42 -18.62 10.19 -2.49
C PRO A 42 -18.38 11.02 -3.77
N TRP A 43 -17.30 10.72 -4.51
CA TRP A 43 -17.00 11.28 -5.82
C TRP A 43 -18.09 11.00 -6.87
N ILE A 44 -18.86 9.92 -6.76
CA ILE A 44 -19.99 9.65 -7.66
C ILE A 44 -21.02 10.76 -7.52
N ALA A 45 -21.35 11.19 -6.29
CA ALA A 45 -22.27 12.30 -6.06
C ALA A 45 -21.76 13.63 -6.63
N LEU A 46 -20.44 13.86 -6.60
CA LEU A 46 -19.82 15.05 -7.21
C LEU A 46 -20.04 15.13 -8.73
N TRP A 47 -20.12 13.98 -9.41
CA TRP A 47 -20.36 13.93 -10.85
C TRP A 47 -21.83 13.95 -11.24
N VAL A 48 -22.76 13.65 -10.31
CA VAL A 48 -24.20 13.69 -10.58
C VAL A 48 -24.63 15.11 -11.01
N VAL A 49 -24.24 16.13 -10.24
CA VAL A 49 -24.69 17.51 -10.49
C VAL A 49 -24.19 18.05 -11.83
N PRO A 50 -22.89 17.96 -12.21
CA PRO A 50 -22.43 18.40 -13.52
C PRO A 50 -23.06 17.62 -14.67
N VAL A 51 -23.21 16.30 -14.55
CA VAL A 51 -23.83 15.46 -15.59
C VAL A 51 -25.29 15.86 -15.84
N LEU A 52 -26.03 16.26 -14.79
CA LEU A 52 -27.41 16.71 -14.90
C LEU A 52 -27.53 18.20 -15.27
N ALA A 53 -26.66 19.07 -14.75
CA ALA A 53 -26.71 20.52 -14.95
C ALA A 53 -26.15 20.97 -16.29
N PHE A 54 -25.07 20.33 -16.77
CA PHE A 54 -24.42 20.70 -18.03
C PHE A 54 -25.44 20.75 -19.17
N PRO A 55 -26.30 19.76 -19.38
CA PRO A 55 -27.17 19.80 -20.54
C PRO A 55 -28.43 20.64 -20.33
N LEU A 56 -28.84 20.89 -19.07
CA LEU A 56 -29.89 21.87 -18.76
C LEU A 56 -29.44 23.30 -19.12
N VAL A 57 -28.17 23.63 -18.90
CA VAL A 57 -27.59 24.92 -19.33
C VAL A 57 -27.59 25.03 -20.86
N PHE A 58 -27.17 23.98 -21.57
CA PHE A 58 -27.20 23.96 -23.04
C PHE A 58 -28.62 24.00 -23.60
N LEU A 59 -29.58 23.35 -22.94
CA LEU A 59 -31.00 23.45 -23.30
C LEU A 59 -31.51 24.89 -23.14
N GLY A 60 -31.17 25.56 -22.03
CA GLY A 60 -31.52 26.97 -21.81
C GLY A 60 -30.95 27.89 -22.89
N ILE A 61 -29.68 27.70 -23.27
CA ILE A 61 -29.03 28.45 -24.36
C ILE A 61 -29.73 28.17 -25.70
N ALA A 62 -30.04 26.91 -26.00
CA ALA A 62 -30.71 26.51 -27.23
C ALA A 62 -32.11 27.12 -27.37
N VAL A 63 -32.91 27.08 -26.29
CA VAL A 63 -34.25 27.69 -26.24
C VAL A 63 -34.15 29.20 -26.39
N PHE A 64 -33.23 29.85 -25.66
CA PHE A 64 -33.02 31.30 -25.74
C PHE A 64 -32.61 31.75 -27.15
N ALA A 65 -31.65 31.06 -27.78
CA ALA A 65 -31.22 31.34 -29.14
C ALA A 65 -32.35 31.12 -30.17
N GLY A 66 -33.17 30.08 -29.97
CA GLY A 66 -34.34 29.82 -30.82
C GLY A 66 -35.38 30.94 -30.76
N ILE A 67 -35.65 31.48 -29.56
CA ILE A 67 -36.56 32.62 -29.36
C ILE A 67 -36.02 33.89 -30.03
N LEU A 68 -34.71 34.15 -29.93
CA LEU A 68 -34.08 35.35 -30.52
C LEU A 68 -34.04 35.34 -32.05
N THR A 69 -33.97 34.16 -32.67
CA THR A 69 -33.75 34.02 -34.11
C THR A 69 -35.01 33.62 -34.89
N ASP A 70 -36.14 33.43 -34.21
CA ASP A 70 -37.43 32.95 -34.75
C ASP A 70 -37.27 31.71 -35.65
N SER A 71 -36.33 30.83 -35.28
CA SER A 71 -35.90 29.70 -36.10
C SER A 71 -36.77 28.45 -35.85
N PRO A 72 -37.31 27.80 -36.90
CA PRO A 72 -38.06 26.56 -36.75
C PRO A 72 -37.18 25.37 -36.35
N ALA A 73 -35.85 25.53 -36.30
CA ALA A 73 -34.93 24.50 -35.82
C ALA A 73 -34.96 24.31 -34.28
N GLY A 74 -35.59 25.23 -33.54
CA GLY A 74 -35.65 25.21 -32.07
C GLY A 74 -36.17 23.89 -31.48
N PRO A 75 -37.36 23.40 -31.85
CA PRO A 75 -37.90 22.14 -31.33
C PRO A 75 -37.03 20.91 -31.65
N ALA A 76 -36.48 20.84 -32.87
CA ALA A 76 -35.59 19.75 -33.27
C ALA A 76 -34.29 19.75 -32.46
N MET A 77 -33.74 20.93 -32.17
CA MET A 77 -32.55 21.09 -31.34
C MET A 77 -32.79 20.70 -29.88
N VAL A 78 -33.97 21.03 -29.33
CA VAL A 78 -34.39 20.58 -27.99
C VAL A 78 -34.50 19.05 -27.93
N ILE A 79 -35.14 18.43 -28.92
CA ILE A 79 -35.26 16.96 -28.99
C ILE A 79 -33.89 16.30 -29.11
N ALA A 80 -33.01 16.82 -29.98
CA ALA A 80 -31.65 16.32 -30.14
C ALA A 80 -30.84 16.47 -28.83
N MET A 81 -30.98 17.58 -28.12
CA MET A 81 -30.33 17.82 -26.83
C MET A 81 -30.84 16.86 -25.75
N CYS A 82 -32.15 16.63 -25.68
CA CYS A 82 -32.76 15.65 -24.76
C CYS A 82 -32.31 14.21 -25.08
N ALA A 83 -32.21 13.85 -26.36
CA ALA A 83 -31.68 12.55 -26.77
C ALA A 83 -30.19 12.39 -26.39
N PHE A 84 -29.37 13.41 -26.64
CA PHE A 84 -27.97 13.44 -26.23
C PHE A 84 -27.80 13.31 -24.70
N LEU A 85 -28.64 14.02 -23.94
CA LEU A 85 -28.75 13.93 -22.48
C LEU A 85 -28.96 12.51 -21.99
N LEU A 86 -29.94 11.80 -22.56
CA LEU A 86 -30.26 10.43 -22.19
C LEU A 86 -29.09 9.49 -22.48
N VAL A 87 -28.35 9.72 -23.58
CA VAL A 87 -27.14 8.95 -23.91
C VAL A 87 -26.04 9.20 -22.88
N VAL A 88 -25.77 10.46 -22.52
CA VAL A 88 -24.74 10.81 -21.51
C VAL A 88 -25.08 10.23 -20.14
N ILE A 89 -26.33 10.36 -19.70
CA ILE A 89 -26.82 9.77 -18.45
C ILE A 89 -26.71 8.24 -18.49
N GLY A 90 -27.10 7.62 -19.61
CA GLY A 90 -26.98 6.18 -19.82
C GLY A 90 -25.53 5.69 -19.72
N PHE A 91 -24.60 6.39 -20.37
CA PHE A 91 -23.17 6.07 -20.29
C PHE A 91 -22.60 6.24 -18.87
N TRP A 92 -22.96 7.34 -18.20
CA TRP A 92 -22.53 7.61 -16.83
C TRP A 92 -23.09 6.56 -15.85
N ALA A 93 -24.38 6.24 -15.96
CA ALA A 93 -25.02 5.19 -15.16
C ALA A 93 -24.37 3.83 -15.41
N ALA A 94 -24.11 3.47 -16.68
CA ALA A 94 -23.41 2.24 -17.03
C ALA A 94 -21.99 2.19 -16.44
N ALA A 95 -21.24 3.31 -16.47
CA ALA A 95 -19.91 3.39 -15.87
C ALA A 95 -19.95 3.23 -14.34
N VAL A 96 -20.92 3.83 -13.67
CA VAL A 96 -21.13 3.69 -12.21
C VAL A 96 -21.52 2.24 -11.87
N VAL A 97 -22.44 1.63 -12.62
CA VAL A 97 -22.86 0.24 -12.43
C VAL A 97 -21.68 -0.71 -12.65
N ARG A 98 -20.90 -0.53 -13.71
CA ARG A 98 -19.70 -1.37 -13.98
C ARG A 98 -18.68 -1.26 -12.84
N ARG A 99 -18.38 -0.04 -12.37
CA ARG A 99 -17.43 0.16 -11.25
C ARG A 99 -17.92 -0.46 -9.94
N THR A 100 -19.21 -0.32 -9.63
CA THR A 100 -19.78 -0.87 -8.39
C THR A 100 -19.89 -2.39 -8.42
N LEU A 101 -20.26 -2.98 -9.57
CA LEU A 101 -20.25 -4.43 -9.77
C LEU A 101 -18.84 -5.00 -9.66
N GLY A 102 -17.86 -4.42 -10.37
CA GLY A 102 -16.47 -4.88 -10.32
C GLY A 102 -15.85 -4.77 -8.92
N ARG A 103 -16.17 -3.71 -8.16
CA ARG A 103 -15.72 -3.59 -6.77
C ARG A 103 -16.32 -4.67 -5.86
N ALA A 104 -17.62 -4.95 -6.01
CA ALA A 104 -18.27 -5.99 -5.23
C ALA A 104 -17.72 -7.38 -5.57
N GLU A 105 -17.50 -7.66 -6.86
CA GLU A 105 -16.89 -8.91 -7.30
C GLU A 105 -15.48 -9.07 -6.70
N ARG A 106 -14.65 -8.03 -6.77
CA ARG A 106 -13.32 -8.00 -6.17
C ARG A 106 -13.35 -8.40 -4.68
N VAL A 107 -14.22 -7.75 -3.93
CA VAL A 107 -14.34 -7.93 -2.47
C VAL A 107 -14.90 -9.30 -2.14
N ALA A 108 -15.85 -9.80 -2.93
CA ALA A 108 -16.36 -11.17 -2.82
C ALA A 108 -15.25 -12.20 -3.03
N ARG A 109 -14.45 -12.07 -4.11
CA ARG A 109 -13.30 -12.93 -4.41
C ARG A 109 -12.31 -12.96 -3.24
N LEU A 110 -11.90 -11.79 -2.76
CA LEU A 110 -10.96 -11.67 -1.63
C LEU A 110 -11.51 -12.27 -0.34
N SER A 111 -12.78 -12.00 0.00
CA SER A 111 -13.39 -12.56 1.22
C SER A 111 -13.51 -14.09 1.18
N ARG A 112 -13.85 -14.66 0.01
CA ARG A 112 -13.92 -16.12 -0.19
C ARG A 112 -12.53 -16.74 -0.16
N PHE A 113 -11.54 -16.11 -0.81
CA PHE A 113 -10.15 -16.53 -0.74
C PHE A 113 -9.64 -16.54 0.70
N ALA A 114 -9.97 -15.50 1.47
CA ALA A 114 -9.59 -15.41 2.87
C ALA A 114 -10.18 -16.56 3.68
N ALA A 115 -11.50 -16.79 3.56
CA ALA A 115 -12.19 -17.87 4.25
C ALA A 115 -11.64 -19.26 3.91
N ALA A 116 -11.35 -19.53 2.63
CA ALA A 116 -10.79 -20.81 2.17
C ALA A 116 -9.38 -21.09 2.72
N ASN A 117 -8.63 -20.04 3.06
CA ASN A 117 -7.24 -20.13 3.50
C ASN A 117 -7.02 -19.79 4.98
N GLY A 118 -8.10 -19.68 5.78
CA GLY A 118 -8.02 -19.33 7.20
C GLY A 118 -7.51 -17.91 7.46
N LEU A 119 -7.68 -17.00 6.49
CA LEU A 119 -7.36 -15.58 6.62
C LEU A 119 -8.63 -14.77 6.91
N ASN A 120 -8.44 -13.62 7.54
CA ASN A 120 -9.49 -12.64 7.76
C ASN A 120 -9.36 -11.54 6.70
N PHE A 121 -10.45 -11.25 6.00
CA PHE A 121 -10.49 -10.14 5.06
C PHE A 121 -11.06 -8.89 5.72
N SER A 122 -10.41 -7.74 5.50
CA SER A 122 -11.00 -6.45 5.82
C SER A 122 -10.83 -5.47 4.66
N ALA A 123 -11.96 -4.92 4.20
CA ALA A 123 -11.97 -3.96 3.11
C ALA A 123 -11.30 -2.63 3.49
N ARG A 124 -11.33 -2.27 4.78
CA ARG A 124 -10.75 -1.03 5.30
C ARG A 124 -10.45 -1.16 6.78
N ASN A 125 -9.21 -0.86 7.16
CA ASN A 125 -8.80 -0.65 8.55
C ASN A 125 -8.23 0.78 8.70
N THR A 126 -8.70 1.52 9.70
CA THR A 126 -8.24 2.88 9.98
C THR A 126 -7.05 2.87 10.92
N ASN A 127 -5.99 3.60 10.55
CA ASN A 127 -4.80 3.79 11.35
C ASN A 127 -4.12 2.48 11.82
N PRO A 128 -3.73 1.58 10.88
CA PRO A 128 -2.92 0.42 11.25
C PRO A 128 -1.61 0.90 11.89
N ARG A 129 -1.19 0.23 12.98
CA ARG A 129 -0.02 0.61 13.76
C ARG A 129 1.03 -0.49 13.68
N TYR A 130 2.02 -0.27 12.85
CA TYR A 130 3.21 -1.11 12.72
C TYR A 130 4.47 -0.24 12.86
N PRO A 131 5.61 -0.81 13.29
CA PRO A 131 6.87 -0.06 13.43
C PRO A 131 7.55 0.28 12.09
N GLY A 132 7.10 -0.31 10.99
CA GLY A 132 7.69 -0.12 9.66
C GLY A 132 7.62 1.32 9.12
N MET A 133 8.58 1.66 8.27
CA MET A 133 8.88 3.03 7.84
C MET A 133 7.69 3.79 7.24
N ILE A 134 6.75 3.11 6.56
CA ILE A 134 5.62 3.76 5.91
C ILE A 134 4.49 4.13 6.89
N PHE A 135 4.34 3.36 7.99
CA PHE A 135 3.16 3.43 8.86
C PHE A 135 3.17 4.62 9.82
N GLY A 136 4.35 5.23 10.02
CA GLY A 136 4.55 6.45 10.81
C GLY A 136 4.24 7.76 10.06
N ILE A 137 3.94 7.72 8.76
CA ILE A 137 3.96 8.90 7.89
C ILE A 137 2.57 9.50 7.68
N GLY A 138 2.50 10.83 7.69
CA GLY A 138 1.31 11.61 7.31
C GLY A 138 0.08 11.34 8.19
N ASP A 139 -1.08 11.77 7.69
CA ASP A 139 -2.38 11.65 8.37
C ASP A 139 -3.35 10.79 7.56
N ALA A 140 -4.54 10.55 8.11
CA ALA A 140 -5.62 9.79 7.45
C ALA A 140 -5.15 8.41 6.94
N ARG A 141 -4.35 7.75 7.77
CA ARG A 141 -3.76 6.44 7.50
C ARG A 141 -4.84 5.38 7.43
N THR A 142 -4.84 4.57 6.38
CA THR A 142 -5.75 3.42 6.28
C THR A 142 -5.11 2.29 5.49
N ALA A 143 -5.33 1.06 5.91
CA ALA A 143 -5.13 -0.12 5.08
C ALA A 143 -6.45 -0.47 4.38
N THR A 144 -6.38 -0.94 3.13
CA THR A 144 -7.54 -1.36 2.33
C THR A 144 -7.27 -2.67 1.63
N ASP A 145 -8.35 -3.42 1.40
CA ASP A 145 -8.34 -4.72 0.73
C ASP A 145 -7.26 -5.66 1.34
N HIS A 146 -7.17 -5.70 2.68
CA HIS A 146 -6.11 -6.42 3.38
C HIS A 146 -6.55 -7.81 3.87
N LEU A 147 -5.59 -8.74 3.93
CA LEU A 147 -5.77 -10.13 4.34
C LEU A 147 -4.88 -10.41 5.55
N MET A 148 -5.50 -10.84 6.65
CA MET A 148 -4.81 -11.03 7.93
C MET A 148 -4.89 -12.48 8.40
N ARG A 149 -3.75 -13.09 8.68
CA ARG A 149 -3.67 -14.34 9.44
C ARG A 149 -3.49 -14.01 10.92
N LEU A 150 -4.48 -14.35 11.73
CA LEU A 150 -4.45 -14.13 13.19
C LEU A 150 -4.06 -15.39 13.97
N GLN A 151 -4.15 -16.56 13.35
CA GLN A 151 -3.82 -17.84 13.97
C GLN A 151 -2.46 -18.34 13.44
N GLY A 152 -1.58 -18.73 14.35
CA GLY A 152 -0.19 -19.05 14.02
C GLY A 152 0.65 -17.79 13.84
N ARG A 153 1.62 -17.82 12.92
CA ARG A 153 2.46 -16.66 12.62
C ARG A 153 1.62 -15.55 11.99
N PHE A 154 1.68 -14.36 12.57
CA PHE A 154 0.93 -13.22 12.08
C PHE A 154 1.41 -12.83 10.68
N LEU A 155 0.46 -12.66 9.77
CA LEU A 155 0.66 -12.17 8.41
C LEU A 155 -0.42 -11.14 8.11
N ASP A 156 -0.03 -10.00 7.56
CA ASP A 156 -0.96 -8.99 7.03
C ASP A 156 -0.44 -8.52 5.67
N LEU A 157 -1.29 -8.45 4.66
CA LEU A 157 -0.93 -7.93 3.34
C LEU A 157 -2.08 -7.15 2.74
N GLY A 158 -1.78 -6.02 2.10
CA GLY A 158 -2.80 -5.14 1.54
C GLY A 158 -2.23 -3.89 0.90
N THR A 159 -3.10 -2.88 0.75
CA THR A 159 -2.69 -1.54 0.32
C THR A 159 -2.80 -0.57 1.48
N PHE A 160 -1.69 0.04 1.88
CA PHE A 160 -1.64 1.14 2.83
C PHE A 160 -1.74 2.47 2.09
N GLN A 161 -2.45 3.43 2.66
CA GLN A 161 -2.48 4.81 2.16
C GLN A 161 -2.37 5.80 3.31
N TYR A 162 -1.70 6.91 3.04
CA TYR A 162 -1.61 8.04 3.94
C TYR A 162 -1.63 9.34 3.15
N THR A 163 -1.92 10.44 3.82
CA THR A 163 -1.93 11.77 3.22
C THR A 163 -0.81 12.63 3.81
N THR A 164 -0.02 13.27 2.95
CA THR A 164 0.83 14.40 3.36
C THR A 164 0.18 15.72 2.97
N ARG A 165 0.36 16.73 3.82
CA ARG A 165 -0.15 18.09 3.58
C ARG A 165 1.04 19.05 3.40
N SER A 166 1.03 19.82 2.33
CA SER A 166 1.81 21.03 2.17
C SER A 166 0.92 22.26 2.38
N ARG A 167 1.48 23.47 2.52
CA ARG A 167 0.70 24.71 2.70
C ARG A 167 -0.41 24.92 1.66
N LYS A 168 -0.26 24.38 0.45
CA LYS A 168 -1.20 24.60 -0.68
C LYS A 168 -1.75 23.32 -1.32
N SER A 169 -1.26 22.15 -0.94
CA SER A 169 -1.67 20.88 -1.57
C SER A 169 -1.78 19.74 -0.57
N ARG A 170 -2.64 18.80 -0.90
CA ARG A 170 -2.83 17.54 -0.18
C ARG A 170 -2.52 16.39 -1.13
N THR A 171 -1.53 15.58 -0.81
CA THR A 171 -1.12 14.44 -1.65
C THR A 171 -1.42 13.15 -0.91
N THR A 172 -2.09 12.21 -1.59
CA THR A 172 -2.34 10.87 -1.05
C THR A 172 -1.33 9.91 -1.65
N HIS A 173 -0.59 9.22 -0.79
CA HIS A 173 0.38 8.20 -1.15
C HIS A 173 -0.23 6.83 -0.93
N ARG A 174 0.17 5.85 -1.74
CA ARG A 174 -0.31 4.47 -1.64
C ARG A 174 0.86 3.52 -1.78
N TRP A 175 0.85 2.51 -0.93
CA TRP A 175 1.90 1.50 -0.84
C TRP A 175 1.25 0.12 -0.78
N GLY A 176 1.77 -0.80 -1.56
CA GLY A 176 1.61 -2.21 -1.29
C GLY A 176 2.42 -2.59 -0.06
N PHE A 177 1.87 -3.40 0.84
CA PHE A 177 2.64 -3.91 1.95
C PHE A 177 2.31 -5.37 2.23
N LEU A 178 3.30 -6.07 2.74
CA LEU A 178 3.21 -7.33 3.45
C LEU A 178 3.94 -7.15 4.79
N ALA A 179 3.37 -7.66 5.87
CA ALA A 179 3.90 -7.64 7.22
C ALA A 179 3.86 -9.05 7.78
N LEU A 180 5.02 -9.58 8.16
CA LEU A 180 5.19 -10.90 8.76
C LEU A 180 5.86 -10.74 10.13
N GLN A 181 5.32 -11.39 11.15
CA GLN A 181 5.93 -11.37 12.47
C GLN A 181 7.03 -12.44 12.61
N LEU A 182 8.19 -12.02 13.10
CA LEU A 182 9.37 -12.84 13.38
C LEU A 182 9.37 -13.31 14.85
N ASP A 183 10.21 -14.30 15.17
CA ASP A 183 10.27 -14.88 16.53
C ASP A 183 11.13 -14.06 17.50
N ARG A 184 12.03 -13.23 16.97
CA ARG A 184 13.00 -12.43 17.72
C ARG A 184 12.98 -10.99 17.22
N LYS A 185 13.28 -10.04 18.11
CA LYS A 185 13.56 -8.67 17.72
C LYS A 185 14.93 -8.61 17.05
N LEU A 186 15.01 -7.90 15.93
CA LEU A 186 16.20 -7.73 15.12
C LEU A 186 16.58 -6.25 15.00
N PRO A 187 17.87 -5.95 14.76
CA PRO A 187 18.30 -4.60 14.43
C PRO A 187 17.59 -4.09 13.20
N HIS A 188 17.35 -2.78 13.14
CA HIS A 188 16.61 -2.17 12.03
C HIS A 188 17.45 -2.20 10.75
N MET A 189 17.08 -3.05 9.80
CA MET A 189 17.76 -3.22 8.52
C MET A 189 16.78 -2.96 7.37
N VAL A 190 17.23 -2.29 6.31
CA VAL A 190 16.42 -2.00 5.12
C VAL A 190 17.18 -2.40 3.87
N LEU A 191 16.53 -3.18 3.02
CA LEU A 191 16.95 -3.48 1.65
C LEU A 191 16.14 -2.61 0.69
N ASP A 192 16.81 -1.65 0.07
CA ASP A 192 16.25 -0.76 -0.96
C ASP A 192 16.44 -1.41 -2.34
N ALA A 193 15.34 -1.73 -3.03
CA ALA A 193 15.41 -2.48 -4.29
C ALA A 193 15.74 -1.56 -5.46
N ARG A 194 16.94 -1.72 -6.04
CA ARG A 194 17.42 -0.87 -7.14
C ARG A 194 16.58 -0.95 -8.40
N SER A 195 15.87 -2.05 -8.61
CA SER A 195 15.01 -2.24 -9.78
C SER A 195 13.75 -1.35 -9.74
N ASN A 196 13.36 -0.85 -8.56
CA ASN A 196 12.20 0.02 -8.43
C ASN A 196 12.57 1.51 -8.53
N ASP A 197 13.86 1.87 -8.40
CA ASP A 197 14.36 3.25 -8.41
C ASP A 197 13.91 4.04 -9.63
N LEU A 198 13.45 5.26 -9.40
CA LEU A 198 13.10 6.19 -10.48
C LEU A 198 14.30 7.10 -10.75
N PHE A 199 14.89 6.97 -11.94
CA PHE A 199 16.06 7.74 -12.37
C PHE A 199 17.26 7.62 -11.42
N GLY A 200 17.49 6.43 -10.85
CA GLY A 200 18.58 6.15 -9.91
C GLY A 200 18.40 6.80 -8.53
N THR A 201 17.19 7.25 -8.21
CA THR A 201 16.83 7.74 -6.88
C THR A 201 15.90 6.75 -6.21
N SER A 202 16.25 6.39 -4.98
CA SER A 202 15.43 5.59 -4.07
C SER A 202 14.01 6.13 -3.95
N ASN A 203 13.03 5.23 -3.98
CA ASN A 203 11.62 5.57 -3.76
C ASN A 203 11.18 5.42 -2.30
N LEU A 204 12.09 5.06 -1.40
CA LEU A 204 11.79 4.99 0.03
C LEU A 204 11.27 6.35 0.52
N PRO A 205 10.30 6.37 1.45
CA PRO A 205 9.76 7.63 1.94
C PRO A 205 10.70 8.33 2.94
N LEU A 206 11.76 7.65 3.38
CA LEU A 206 12.81 8.13 4.27
C LEU A 206 14.16 8.02 3.56
N THR A 207 15.06 8.94 3.83
CA THR A 207 16.44 8.89 3.33
C THR A 207 17.37 8.58 4.50
N PHE A 208 18.02 7.44 4.47
CA PHE A 208 18.94 7.02 5.54
C PHE A 208 20.35 7.60 5.34
N ASP A 209 21.12 7.69 6.42
CA ASP A 209 22.50 8.16 6.35
C ASP A 209 23.39 7.18 5.56
N ARG A 210 24.33 7.70 4.77
CA ARG A 210 25.16 6.87 3.87
C ARG A 210 26.22 6.04 4.60
N ASP A 211 26.61 6.44 5.81
CA ASP A 211 27.52 5.69 6.67
C ASP A 211 26.89 4.39 7.21
N GLN A 212 25.59 4.19 6.95
CA GLN A 212 24.83 3.00 7.31
C GLN A 212 24.69 2.00 6.17
N VAL A 213 25.29 2.27 5.00
CA VAL A 213 25.25 1.36 3.86
C VAL A 213 26.31 0.27 4.05
N LEU A 214 25.88 -0.98 3.92
CA LEU A 214 26.75 -2.16 3.98
C LEU A 214 26.70 -2.90 2.64
N SER A 215 27.85 -3.03 1.96
CA SER A 215 27.99 -3.95 0.82
C SER A 215 28.15 -5.38 1.32
N LEU A 216 27.37 -6.30 0.75
CA LEU A 216 27.50 -7.73 0.97
C LEU A 216 28.28 -8.38 -0.18
N GLU A 217 28.69 -9.63 0.01
CA GLU A 217 29.43 -10.40 -1.00
C GLU A 217 28.59 -10.73 -2.23
N GLY A 218 29.26 -11.05 -3.35
CA GLY A 218 28.62 -11.44 -4.60
C GLY A 218 28.05 -10.25 -5.37
N ASP A 219 26.96 -10.48 -6.09
CA ASP A 219 26.23 -9.50 -6.91
C ASP A 219 25.05 -8.85 -6.16
N PHE A 220 24.94 -9.05 -4.84
CA PHE A 220 23.80 -8.57 -4.07
C PHE A 220 23.62 -7.04 -4.15
N GLU A 221 24.72 -6.29 -4.23
CA GLU A 221 24.70 -4.83 -4.37
C GLU A 221 24.20 -4.34 -5.74
N GLU A 222 24.13 -5.21 -6.75
CA GLU A 222 23.50 -4.90 -8.04
C GLU A 222 21.97 -4.88 -7.92
N HIS A 223 21.42 -5.64 -6.96
CA HIS A 223 19.99 -5.80 -6.75
C HIS A 223 19.44 -4.92 -5.62
N PHE A 224 20.17 -4.80 -4.51
CA PHE A 224 19.73 -4.09 -3.32
C PHE A 224 20.81 -3.16 -2.77
N THR A 225 20.38 -2.07 -2.14
CA THR A 225 21.22 -1.32 -1.22
C THR A 225 20.81 -1.68 0.20
N LEU A 226 21.70 -2.31 0.96
CA LEU A 226 21.46 -2.67 2.36
C LEU A 226 21.87 -1.52 3.30
N TYR A 227 20.93 -1.09 4.13
CA TYR A 227 21.16 -0.21 5.25
C TYR A 227 21.08 -0.99 6.57
N CYS A 228 22.07 -0.84 7.43
CA CYS A 228 22.06 -1.36 8.80
C CYS A 228 22.60 -0.30 9.79
N PRO A 229 22.27 -0.40 11.09
CA PRO A 229 22.83 0.50 12.08
C PRO A 229 24.35 0.31 12.18
N PRO A 230 25.15 1.37 12.38
CA PRO A 230 26.57 1.21 12.63
C PRO A 230 26.81 0.26 13.81
N GLU A 231 27.87 -0.53 13.75
CA GLU A 231 28.21 -1.61 14.69
C GLU A 231 27.38 -2.90 14.52
N TYR A 232 26.30 -2.91 13.73
CA TYR A 232 25.48 -4.11 13.49
C TYR A 232 25.81 -4.80 12.15
N GLU A 233 26.95 -4.52 11.54
CA GLU A 233 27.34 -5.10 10.26
C GLU A 233 27.48 -6.63 10.38
N ARG A 234 28.05 -7.11 11.49
CA ARG A 234 28.15 -8.55 11.78
C ARG A 234 26.78 -9.20 11.98
N ASP A 235 25.86 -8.51 12.63
CA ASP A 235 24.48 -8.96 12.82
C ASP A 235 23.75 -9.02 11.46
N ALA A 236 24.00 -8.06 10.57
CA ALA A 236 23.48 -8.09 9.20
C ALA A 236 24.00 -9.31 8.42
N LEU A 237 25.29 -9.65 8.54
CA LEU A 237 25.85 -10.87 7.93
C LEU A 237 25.26 -12.17 8.51
N TYR A 238 24.89 -12.17 9.80
CA TYR A 238 24.18 -13.30 10.41
C TYR A 238 22.76 -13.48 9.84
N VAL A 239 22.07 -12.37 9.57
CA VAL A 239 20.71 -12.38 9.00
C VAL A 239 20.75 -12.72 7.50
N PHE A 240 21.55 -12.00 6.73
CA PHE A 240 21.63 -12.09 5.27
C PHE A 240 22.64 -13.13 4.82
N THR A 241 22.35 -14.39 5.14
CA THR A 241 23.12 -15.53 4.64
C THR A 241 22.99 -15.66 3.11
N PRO A 242 23.99 -16.25 2.42
CA PRO A 242 23.96 -16.37 0.95
C PRO A 242 22.69 -17.00 0.37
N ASP A 243 22.09 -17.95 1.07
CA ASP A 243 20.83 -18.57 0.65
C ASP A 243 19.61 -17.66 0.85
N LEU A 244 19.57 -16.83 1.90
CA LEU A 244 18.52 -15.80 2.05
C LEU A 244 18.69 -14.69 1.00
N MET A 245 19.94 -14.28 0.72
CA MET A 245 20.24 -13.28 -0.32
C MET A 245 19.73 -13.74 -1.69
N ALA A 246 19.97 -14.99 -2.08
CA ALA A 246 19.46 -15.55 -3.33
C ALA A 246 17.92 -15.51 -3.39
N LEU A 247 17.22 -15.93 -2.33
CA LEU A 247 15.76 -15.87 -2.27
C LEU A 247 15.22 -14.44 -2.37
N LEU A 248 15.91 -13.48 -1.75
CA LEU A 248 15.55 -12.06 -1.83
C LEU A 248 15.66 -11.55 -3.27
N ILE A 249 16.73 -11.90 -3.98
CA ILE A 249 16.91 -11.56 -5.40
C ILE A 249 15.79 -12.17 -6.25
N ASP A 250 15.57 -13.48 -6.11
CA ASP A 250 14.67 -14.25 -6.98
C ASP A 250 13.19 -13.87 -6.78
N GLU A 251 12.75 -13.68 -5.53
CA GLU A 251 11.33 -13.52 -5.21
C GLU A 251 10.96 -12.07 -4.86
N ALA A 252 11.87 -11.36 -4.17
CA ALA A 252 11.63 -10.03 -3.62
C ALA A 252 12.38 -8.89 -4.34
N GLY A 253 13.14 -9.17 -5.41
CA GLY A 253 14.03 -8.20 -6.09
C GLY A 253 13.39 -6.92 -6.65
N ALA A 254 12.05 -6.82 -6.65
CA ALA A 254 11.30 -5.63 -7.06
C ALA A 254 10.61 -4.89 -5.91
N PHE A 255 10.87 -5.29 -4.67
CA PHE A 255 10.23 -4.79 -3.47
C PHE A 255 11.28 -4.38 -2.45
N ASP A 256 11.00 -3.30 -1.74
CA ASP A 256 11.83 -2.92 -0.60
C ASP A 256 11.50 -3.85 0.57
N VAL A 257 12.52 -4.25 1.33
CA VAL A 257 12.35 -5.14 2.48
C VAL A 257 12.86 -4.42 3.72
N GLU A 258 12.08 -4.43 4.80
CA GLU A 258 12.47 -3.81 6.07
C GLU A 258 12.34 -4.83 7.19
N ILE A 259 13.39 -4.98 7.99
CA ILE A 259 13.37 -5.69 9.25
C ILE A 259 13.44 -4.64 10.35
N VAL A 260 12.45 -4.60 11.24
CA VAL A 260 12.44 -3.68 12.38
C VAL A 260 11.65 -4.28 13.53
N ASP A 261 12.24 -4.24 14.73
CA ASP A 261 11.74 -4.97 15.89
C ASP A 261 11.52 -6.45 15.53
N GLU A 262 10.31 -6.98 15.74
CA GLU A 262 9.91 -8.36 15.43
C GLU A 262 9.17 -8.47 14.09
N TRP A 263 9.40 -7.55 13.16
CA TRP A 263 8.66 -7.48 11.90
C TRP A 263 9.56 -7.56 10.68
N LEU A 264 9.13 -8.36 9.71
CA LEU A 264 9.59 -8.30 8.33
C LEU A 264 8.49 -7.66 7.49
N PHE A 265 8.81 -6.55 6.84
CA PHE A 265 7.95 -5.89 5.87
C PHE A 265 8.49 -6.05 4.45
N VAL A 266 7.57 -6.15 3.50
CA VAL A 266 7.86 -6.08 2.07
C VAL A 266 6.97 -5.01 1.46
N TYR A 267 7.55 -4.04 0.77
CA TYR A 267 6.87 -2.86 0.27
C TYR A 267 6.87 -2.77 -1.25
N SER A 268 5.77 -2.27 -1.79
CA SER A 268 5.68 -1.84 -3.18
C SER A 268 5.26 -0.38 -3.23
N THR A 269 5.92 0.40 -4.08
CA THR A 269 5.56 1.80 -4.39
C THR A 269 4.20 1.95 -5.08
N SER A 270 3.61 0.82 -5.50
CA SER A 270 2.28 0.74 -6.10
C SER A 270 1.31 -0.08 -5.23
N PRO A 271 -0.01 0.21 -5.28
CA PRO A 271 -1.02 -0.64 -4.65
C PRO A 271 -0.91 -2.11 -5.10
N LEU A 272 -1.15 -3.05 -4.19
CA LEU A 272 -1.20 -4.48 -4.53
C LEU A 272 -2.61 -4.88 -5.00
N PRO A 273 -2.81 -5.24 -6.28
CA PRO A 273 -4.09 -5.79 -6.73
C PRO A 273 -4.24 -7.25 -6.27
N LEU A 274 -4.46 -7.47 -4.97
CA LEU A 274 -4.56 -8.81 -4.37
C LEU A 274 -5.70 -9.70 -4.91
N HIS A 275 -6.61 -9.13 -5.67
CA HIS A 275 -7.67 -9.87 -6.36
C HIS A 275 -7.19 -10.54 -7.65
N GLU A 276 -6.02 -10.16 -8.16
CA GLU A 276 -5.37 -10.79 -9.30
C GLU A 276 -4.60 -12.02 -8.81
N PRO A 277 -4.86 -13.23 -9.37
CA PRO A 277 -4.22 -14.46 -8.93
C PRO A 277 -2.68 -14.39 -8.96
N ALA A 278 -2.10 -13.79 -10.00
CA ALA A 278 -0.65 -13.69 -10.16
C ALA A 278 0.00 -12.84 -9.05
N THR A 279 -0.61 -11.70 -8.69
CA THR A 279 -0.13 -10.85 -7.60
C THR A 279 -0.25 -11.57 -6.26
N MET A 280 -1.41 -12.18 -5.98
CA MET A 280 -1.60 -12.96 -4.75
C MET A 280 -0.56 -14.08 -4.63
N GLN A 281 -0.36 -14.84 -5.70
CA GLN A 281 0.60 -15.94 -5.73
C GLN A 281 2.04 -15.45 -5.51
N ARG A 282 2.41 -14.31 -6.10
CA ARG A 282 3.73 -13.71 -5.88
C ARG A 282 3.93 -13.32 -4.41
N MET A 283 2.94 -12.69 -3.78
CA MET A 283 3.03 -12.30 -2.36
C MET A 283 3.14 -13.53 -1.45
N LEU A 284 2.34 -14.57 -1.70
CA LEU A 284 2.38 -15.79 -0.91
C LEU A 284 3.66 -16.61 -1.14
N ARG A 285 4.24 -16.57 -2.35
CA ARG A 285 5.59 -17.12 -2.58
C ARG A 285 6.63 -16.43 -1.70
N ILE A 286 6.63 -15.10 -1.65
CA ILE A 286 7.55 -14.34 -0.76
C ILE A 286 7.36 -14.75 0.70
N VAL A 287 6.13 -14.98 1.17
CA VAL A 287 5.89 -15.51 2.53
C VAL A 287 6.51 -16.91 2.71
N ASP A 288 6.25 -17.81 1.77
CA ASP A 288 6.65 -19.22 1.83
C ASP A 288 8.14 -19.47 1.52
N THR A 289 8.86 -18.46 1.03
CA THR A 289 10.30 -18.52 0.72
C THR A 289 11.08 -17.55 1.62
N VAL A 290 11.13 -16.26 1.28
CA VAL A 290 11.87 -15.23 2.01
C VAL A 290 11.40 -15.16 3.46
N GLY A 291 10.09 -15.04 3.68
CA GLY A 291 9.51 -14.95 5.03
C GLY A 291 9.84 -16.15 5.90
N ALA A 292 9.59 -17.37 5.39
CA ALA A 292 9.91 -18.61 6.09
C ALA A 292 11.42 -18.73 6.37
N LYS A 293 12.28 -18.43 5.39
CA LYS A 293 13.74 -18.48 5.56
C LYS A 293 14.22 -17.45 6.58
N THR A 294 13.72 -16.21 6.55
CA THR A 294 14.08 -15.17 7.53
C THR A 294 13.68 -15.58 8.94
N VAL A 295 12.48 -16.13 9.12
CA VAL A 295 12.03 -16.67 10.41
C VAL A 295 12.99 -17.73 10.92
N ASP A 296 13.28 -18.75 10.10
CA ASP A 296 14.16 -19.85 10.50
C ASP A 296 15.59 -19.38 10.81
N GLN A 297 16.12 -18.49 9.97
CA GLN A 297 17.47 -17.92 10.11
C GLN A 297 17.62 -17.08 11.38
N THR A 298 16.55 -16.40 11.81
CA THR A 298 16.60 -15.43 12.92
C THR A 298 15.99 -15.95 14.22
N ALA A 299 15.44 -17.17 14.23
CA ALA A 299 14.78 -17.78 15.38
C ALA A 299 15.67 -17.85 16.64
N ARG A 300 17.00 -17.85 16.47
CA ARG A 300 17.99 -17.89 17.56
C ARG A 300 18.78 -16.60 17.72
N TYR A 301 18.37 -15.53 17.06
CA TYR A 301 19.07 -14.27 17.16
C TYR A 301 19.07 -13.72 18.59
N VAL A 302 20.23 -13.24 19.02
CA VAL A 302 20.49 -12.61 20.31
C VAL A 302 21.45 -11.45 20.06
N ASP A 303 21.10 -10.26 20.51
CA ASP A 303 22.05 -9.14 20.53
C ASP A 303 23.03 -9.33 21.69
N GLU A 304 24.29 -9.63 21.35
CA GLU A 304 25.38 -9.84 22.31
C GLU A 304 25.57 -8.66 23.27
N ARG A 305 25.16 -7.44 22.86
CA ARG A 305 25.28 -6.21 23.66
C ARG A 305 24.36 -6.17 24.86
N ILE A 306 23.27 -6.93 24.84
CA ILE A 306 22.33 -7.04 25.96
C ILE A 306 22.92 -7.94 27.07
N GLY A 307 23.77 -8.91 26.72
CA GLY A 307 24.42 -9.82 27.66
C GLY A 307 23.55 -10.94 28.25
N ASP A 308 22.22 -10.88 28.11
CA ASP A 308 21.29 -11.97 28.47
C ASP A 308 20.51 -12.47 27.25
N ALA A 309 20.85 -13.68 26.80
CA ALA A 309 20.24 -14.33 25.65
C ALA A 309 18.74 -14.64 25.79
N ARG A 310 18.20 -14.66 27.02
CA ARG A 310 16.77 -14.92 27.26
C ARG A 310 15.92 -13.69 26.96
N VAL A 311 16.52 -12.50 27.00
CA VAL A 311 15.84 -11.24 26.75
C VAL A 311 15.69 -11.06 25.24
N ASN A 312 14.47 -10.75 24.79
CA ASN A 312 14.18 -10.48 23.38
C ASN A 312 14.24 -8.97 23.10
N LEU A 313 15.45 -8.40 23.20
CA LEU A 313 15.71 -6.99 22.97
C LEU A 313 16.93 -6.81 22.05
N VAL A 314 16.99 -5.65 21.42
CA VAL A 314 18.13 -5.14 20.65
C VAL A 314 18.61 -3.91 21.40
N ALA A 315 19.91 -3.69 21.49
CA ALA A 315 20.44 -2.50 22.16
C ALA A 315 20.03 -1.21 21.41
N PRO A 316 19.90 -0.06 22.10
CA PRO A 316 19.35 1.16 21.51
C PRO A 316 20.00 1.61 20.20
N GLN A 317 21.31 1.38 20.04
CA GLN A 317 22.05 1.70 18.82
C GLN A 317 21.58 0.90 17.58
N GLY A 318 21.01 -0.29 17.77
CA GLY A 318 20.51 -1.16 16.70
C GLY A 318 19.01 -1.03 16.45
N GLU A 319 18.28 -0.39 17.37
CA GLU A 319 16.82 -0.36 17.30
C GLU A 319 16.31 0.39 16.08
N ARG A 320 16.97 1.46 15.61
CA ARG A 320 16.50 2.27 14.48
C ARG A 320 17.65 2.81 13.64
N LEU A 321 17.51 2.75 12.31
CA LEU A 321 18.35 3.50 11.37
C LEU A 321 18.21 5.01 11.61
N LYS A 322 19.31 5.75 11.42
CA LYS A 322 19.31 7.20 11.45
C LYS A 322 18.81 7.72 10.11
N VAL A 323 17.90 8.68 10.18
CA VAL A 323 17.31 9.30 9.00
C VAL A 323 18.05 10.60 8.74
N SER A 324 18.62 10.73 7.55
CA SER A 324 19.17 11.98 7.08
C SER A 324 18.03 12.99 6.90
N ILE A 325 18.12 14.15 7.55
CA ILE A 325 17.24 15.27 7.21
C ILE A 325 17.84 15.90 5.96
N PRO A 326 17.10 16.01 4.84
CA PRO A 326 17.61 16.71 3.67
C PRO A 326 18.02 18.11 4.07
N TRP A 327 19.31 18.44 3.95
CA TRP A 327 19.89 19.72 4.37
C TRP A 327 19.11 20.92 3.83
N ALA A 328 18.48 20.80 2.66
CA ALA A 328 17.58 21.81 2.09
C ALA A 328 16.39 22.17 3.00
N ARG A 329 15.82 21.19 3.73
CA ARG A 329 14.76 21.43 4.73
C ARG A 329 15.29 22.10 5.99
N ALA A 330 16.50 21.76 6.42
CA ALA A 330 17.16 22.41 7.56
C ALA A 330 17.54 23.86 7.24
N VAL A 331 18.10 24.12 6.06
CA VAL A 331 18.43 25.47 5.55
C VAL A 331 17.16 26.31 5.38
N LEU A 332 16.09 25.75 4.79
CA LEU A 332 14.82 26.46 4.66
C LEU A 332 14.23 26.82 6.04
N GLY A 333 14.32 25.91 7.02
CA GLY A 333 13.95 26.18 8.40
C GLY A 333 14.75 27.33 9.01
N LEU A 334 16.07 27.32 8.84
CA LEU A 334 16.98 28.39 9.30
C LEU A 334 16.71 29.74 8.63
N VAL A 335 16.44 29.76 7.33
CA VAL A 335 16.08 30.98 6.59
C VAL A 335 14.74 31.54 7.06
N ILE A 336 13.75 30.67 7.33
CA ILE A 336 12.45 31.10 7.86
C ILE A 336 12.59 31.66 9.28
N VAL A 337 13.32 30.96 10.17
CA VAL A 337 13.55 31.42 11.55
C VAL A 337 14.37 32.71 11.57
N GLY A 338 15.43 32.79 10.77
CA GLY A 338 16.26 33.99 10.62
C GLY A 338 15.48 35.17 10.03
N GLY A 339 14.62 34.92 9.04
CA GLY A 339 13.73 35.95 8.48
C GLY A 339 12.68 36.46 9.47
N ILE A 340 12.11 35.58 10.30
CA ILE A 340 11.18 35.96 11.38
C ILE A 340 11.91 36.77 12.46
N ALA A 341 13.10 36.34 12.88
CA ALA A 341 13.90 37.06 13.87
C ALA A 341 14.33 38.44 13.37
N LEU A 342 14.75 38.55 12.10
CA LEU A 342 15.10 39.81 11.47
C LEU A 342 13.88 40.74 11.32
N TYR A 343 12.72 40.21 10.94
CA TYR A 343 11.47 40.97 10.87
C TYR A 343 11.03 41.50 12.25
N LEU A 344 11.20 40.70 13.31
CA LEU A 344 10.88 41.11 14.68
C LEU A 344 11.91 42.11 15.25
N PHE A 345 13.15 42.09 14.78
CA PHE A 345 14.20 43.04 15.19
C PHE A 345 14.10 44.41 14.50
N LEU A 346 13.56 44.45 13.27
CA LEU A 346 13.38 45.67 12.49
C LEU A 346 12.04 46.39 12.75
N ARG A 347 11.27 45.92 13.74
CA ARG A 347 10.00 46.48 14.19
C ARG A 347 10.13 46.95 15.63
#